data_AF-A0A966VXY2-F1
#
_entry.id   AF-A0A966VXY2-F1
#
_cell.length_a   1.000
_cell.length_b   1.000
_cell.length_c   1.000
_cell.angle_alpha   90.00
_cell.angle_beta   90.00
_cell.angle_gamma   90.00
#
_symmetry.space_group_name_H-M   'P 1'
#
loop_
_entity.id
_entity.type
_entity.pdbx_description
1 polymer ?
#
loop_
_entity_poly.entity_id
_entity_poly.type
_entity_poly.pdbx_seq_one_letter_code
_entity_poly.pdbx_strand_id
1 'polypeptide(L)'
;MPLLTQNSELRPHLIWNWSIPALTAKLADGRRISTCPSAGICAQLCYARNGTYLFSNVLAAHTRNLQLVIDDRDEWRRQMICELGESRFTKSRPPRVLPIERHDIADDWLRTWADTGAPAIRIHDAGDFFADWYLHIWLDIARANPRLLFYAYTKEITMLRSVTDLPQNFRWLASTGGTQDHLITDDQRHADVFPTDEALTAAGYTSQDASDLLCVLLPTTRIGIPANRIKHFTRRMAGRTFSEIQRTLHT
;
A
#
# COMPACT_ATOMS: atom_id res chain seq x y z
N MET A 1 -20.22 9.86 4.62
CA MET A 1 -19.23 9.20 5.51
C MET A 1 -17.85 9.45 4.91
N PRO A 2 -16.80 9.61 5.73
CA PRO A 2 -15.44 9.74 5.18
C PRO A 2 -15.07 8.47 4.41
N LEU A 3 -14.50 8.65 3.22
CA LEU A 3 -13.92 7.64 2.36
C LEU A 3 -12.59 7.14 2.93
N LEU A 4 -11.77 8.07 3.40
CA LEU A 4 -10.45 7.78 3.95
C LEU A 4 -10.52 7.58 5.46
N THR A 5 -9.89 6.52 5.94
CA THR A 5 -9.86 6.17 7.37
C THR A 5 -8.43 6.12 7.91
N GLN A 6 -8.30 5.85 9.22
CA GLN A 6 -7.01 5.55 9.84
C GLN A 6 -7.21 4.42 10.85
N ASN A 7 -6.27 3.49 10.92
CA ASN A 7 -6.18 2.54 12.03
C ASN A 7 -5.23 3.11 13.12
N SER A 8 -5.08 2.41 14.24
CA SER A 8 -4.23 2.83 15.36
C SER A 8 -2.74 2.91 15.01
N GLU A 9 -2.28 2.16 14.02
CA GLU A 9 -0.88 2.13 13.58
C GLU A 9 -0.55 3.30 12.64
N LEU A 10 -1.48 3.64 11.74
CA LEU A 10 -1.30 4.70 10.74
C LEU A 10 -1.58 6.11 11.28
N ARG A 11 -2.46 6.22 12.28
CA ARG A 11 -2.90 7.50 12.84
C ARG A 11 -1.76 8.36 13.42
N PRO A 12 -0.81 7.82 14.22
CA PRO A 12 0.32 8.60 14.76
C PRO A 12 1.18 9.24 13.68
N HIS A 13 1.27 8.62 12.51
CA HIS A 13 2.08 9.10 11.38
C HIS A 13 1.29 9.97 10.40
N LEU A 14 0.05 10.37 10.72
CA LEU A 14 -0.83 11.13 9.82
C LEU A 14 -0.98 10.47 8.44
N ILE A 15 -1.07 9.14 8.44
CA ILE A 15 -1.33 8.33 7.25
C ILE A 15 -2.82 7.99 7.23
N TRP A 16 -3.48 8.28 6.12
CA TRP A 16 -4.85 7.91 5.85
C TRP A 16 -4.88 6.76 4.85
N ASN A 17 -5.80 5.82 5.00
CA ASN A 17 -5.89 4.66 4.12
C ASN A 17 -7.20 4.61 3.34
N TRP A 18 -7.08 4.15 2.09
CA TRP A 18 -8.21 3.68 1.29
C TRP A 18 -8.06 2.19 1.04
N SER A 19 -9.09 1.41 1.36
CA SER A 19 -9.04 -0.05 1.21
C SER A 19 -10.30 -0.60 0.58
N ILE A 20 -10.10 -1.57 -0.32
CA ILE A 20 -11.13 -2.42 -0.92
C ILE A 20 -10.92 -3.87 -0.41
N PRO A 21 -11.84 -4.81 -0.63
CA PRO A 21 -11.68 -6.17 -0.10
C PRO A 21 -10.45 -6.84 -0.71
N ALA A 22 -9.76 -7.68 0.06
CA ALA A 22 -8.60 -8.42 -0.44
C ALA A 22 -9.02 -9.62 -1.31
N LEU A 23 -8.22 -9.91 -2.35
CA LEU A 23 -8.33 -11.03 -3.29
C LEU A 23 -9.58 -11.00 -4.17
N THR A 24 -10.77 -11.18 -3.59
CA THR A 24 -12.03 -11.18 -4.32
C THR A 24 -13.15 -10.62 -3.46
N ALA A 25 -14.14 -10.00 -4.11
CA ALA A 25 -15.34 -9.49 -3.46
C ALA A 25 -16.60 -9.91 -4.23
N LYS A 26 -17.69 -10.15 -3.50
CA LYS A 26 -19.05 -10.21 -4.07
C LYS A 26 -19.77 -8.91 -3.69
N LEU A 27 -20.19 -8.17 -4.71
CA LEU A 27 -20.94 -6.92 -4.59
C LEU A 27 -22.41 -7.18 -4.22
N ALA A 28 -23.12 -6.12 -3.82
CA ALA A 28 -24.51 -6.23 -3.35
C ALA A 28 -25.46 -6.72 -4.45
N ASP A 29 -25.18 -6.39 -5.70
CA ASP A 29 -25.91 -6.83 -6.88
C ASP A 29 -25.47 -8.20 -7.43
N GLY A 30 -24.54 -8.87 -6.74
CA GLY A 30 -24.07 -10.20 -7.10
C GLY A 30 -22.85 -10.26 -8.01
N ARG A 31 -22.38 -9.13 -8.56
CA ARG A 31 -21.12 -9.08 -9.34
C ARG A 31 -19.95 -9.58 -8.48
N ARG A 32 -19.02 -10.31 -9.10
CA ARG A 32 -17.79 -10.78 -8.46
C ARG A 32 -16.60 -10.10 -9.09
N ILE A 33 -15.77 -9.47 -8.26
CA ILE A 33 -14.60 -8.71 -8.70
C ILE A 33 -13.36 -9.34 -8.07
N SER A 34 -12.36 -9.62 -8.91
CA SER A 34 -11.00 -9.90 -8.43
C SER A 34 -10.32 -8.59 -8.13
N THR A 35 -9.92 -8.38 -6.88
CA THR A 35 -9.30 -7.13 -6.42
C THR A 35 -7.79 -7.23 -6.26
N CYS A 36 -7.22 -8.44 -6.36
CA CYS A 36 -5.78 -8.68 -6.37
C CYS A 36 -5.43 -9.69 -7.49
N PRO A 37 -5.45 -9.27 -8.77
CA PRO A 37 -5.27 -10.20 -9.89
C PRO A 37 -3.90 -10.88 -9.92
N SER A 38 -2.84 -10.19 -9.48
CA SER A 38 -1.47 -10.73 -9.41
C SER A 38 -1.13 -11.36 -8.06
N ALA A 39 -2.13 -11.77 -7.28
CA ALA A 39 -1.91 -12.44 -6.01
C ALA A 39 -1.33 -13.85 -6.19
N GLY A 40 -0.06 -14.03 -5.82
CA GLY A 40 0.62 -15.32 -5.79
C GLY A 40 0.39 -16.04 -4.45
N ILE A 41 1.48 -16.40 -3.76
CA ILE A 41 1.45 -16.96 -2.41
C ILE A 41 0.71 -16.03 -1.44
N CYS A 42 0.69 -14.72 -1.71
CA CYS A 42 -0.07 -13.78 -0.91
C CYS A 42 -1.57 -14.12 -0.85
N ALA A 43 -2.16 -14.80 -1.84
CA ALA A 43 -3.55 -15.24 -1.75
C ALA A 43 -3.79 -16.18 -0.53
N GLN A 44 -2.74 -16.91 -0.13
CA GLN A 44 -2.73 -17.89 0.96
C GLN A 44 -2.14 -17.33 2.27
N LEU A 45 -1.32 -16.28 2.18
CA LEU A 45 -0.65 -15.61 3.31
C LEU A 45 -1.14 -14.17 3.56
N CYS A 46 -2.29 -13.78 3.00
CA CYS A 46 -2.78 -12.40 3.06
C CYS A 46 -3.19 -12.00 4.49
N TYR A 47 -2.49 -11.02 5.08
CA TYR A 47 -2.88 -10.44 6.37
C TYR A 47 -4.28 -9.83 6.34
N ALA A 48 -4.67 -9.17 5.24
CA ALA A 48 -6.00 -8.58 5.05
C ALA A 48 -7.15 -9.61 4.87
N ARG A 49 -6.85 -10.90 4.93
CA ARG A 49 -7.85 -11.99 4.97
C ARG A 49 -7.94 -12.66 6.35
N ASN A 50 -7.43 -12.00 7.39
CA ASN A 50 -7.37 -12.53 8.76
C ASN A 50 -7.67 -11.43 9.78
N GLY A 51 -7.96 -11.84 11.02
CA GLY A 51 -8.10 -10.92 12.16
C GLY A 51 -9.21 -9.88 11.98
N THR A 52 -8.91 -8.64 12.35
CA THR A 52 -9.85 -7.50 12.32
C THR A 52 -10.39 -7.19 10.93
N TYR A 53 -9.67 -7.55 9.86
CA TYR A 53 -10.15 -7.40 8.48
C TYR A 53 -11.39 -8.25 8.18
N LEU A 54 -11.64 -9.31 8.95
CA LEU A 54 -12.81 -10.18 8.81
C LEU A 54 -14.01 -9.70 9.63
N PHE A 55 -13.88 -8.64 10.43
CA PHE A 55 -15.03 -8.10 11.17
C PHE A 55 -16.08 -7.58 10.19
N SER A 56 -17.35 -7.87 10.48
CA SER A 56 -18.46 -7.62 9.57
C SER A 56 -18.57 -6.16 9.14
N ASN A 57 -18.32 -5.23 10.07
CA ASN A 57 -18.30 -3.79 9.80
C ASN A 57 -17.13 -3.38 8.87
N VAL A 58 -15.96 -4.02 9.01
CA VAL A 58 -14.77 -3.76 8.16
C VAL A 58 -14.99 -4.32 6.76
N LEU A 59 -15.44 -5.58 6.64
CA LEU A 59 -15.81 -6.19 5.36
C LEU A 59 -16.89 -5.37 4.64
N ALA A 60 -17.92 -4.93 5.36
CA ALA A 60 -18.98 -4.10 4.80
C ALA A 60 -18.45 -2.73 4.33
N ALA A 61 -17.53 -2.12 5.07
CA ALA A 61 -16.89 -0.87 4.65
C ALA A 61 -16.06 -1.05 3.37
N HIS A 62 -15.19 -2.05 3.31
CA HIS A 62 -14.40 -2.32 2.11
C HIS A 62 -15.27 -2.69 0.91
N THR A 63 -16.33 -3.47 1.12
CA THR A 63 -17.27 -3.83 0.04
C THR A 63 -18.01 -2.61 -0.49
N ARG A 64 -18.44 -1.69 0.39
CA ARG A 64 -19.03 -0.41 -0.02
C ARG A 64 -18.04 0.45 -0.80
N ASN A 65 -16.77 0.50 -0.38
CA ASN A 65 -15.73 1.24 -1.10
C ASN A 65 -15.55 0.71 -2.53
N LEU A 66 -15.49 -0.62 -2.69
CA LEU A 66 -15.40 -1.23 -4.01
C LEU A 66 -16.66 -0.99 -4.84
N GLN A 67 -17.85 -1.08 -4.23
CA GLN A 67 -19.12 -0.80 -4.89
C GLN A 67 -19.15 0.63 -5.46
N LEU A 68 -18.73 1.63 -4.67
CA LEU A 68 -18.65 3.03 -5.12
C LEU A 68 -17.75 3.18 -6.35
N VAL A 69 -16.57 2.55 -6.32
CA VAL A 69 -15.61 2.57 -7.43
C VAL A 69 -16.18 1.91 -8.69
N ILE A 70 -16.97 0.84 -8.54
CA ILE A 70 -17.48 0.04 -9.64
C ILE A 70 -18.74 0.64 -10.26
N ASP A 71 -19.60 1.28 -9.46
CA ASP A 71 -20.88 1.84 -9.90
C ASP A 71 -20.70 3.16 -10.63
N ASP A 72 -19.90 4.07 -10.06
CA ASP A 72 -19.69 5.39 -10.63
C ASP A 72 -18.29 5.91 -10.29
N ARG A 73 -17.39 5.71 -11.26
CA ARG A 73 -15.97 6.04 -11.16
C ARG A 73 -15.74 7.54 -11.07
N ASP A 74 -16.53 8.32 -11.80
CA ASP A 74 -16.40 9.77 -11.87
C ASP A 74 -16.92 10.40 -10.57
N GLU A 75 -18.05 9.92 -10.07
CA GLU A 75 -18.58 10.35 -8.79
C GLU A 75 -17.65 9.95 -7.64
N TRP A 76 -17.11 8.73 -7.63
CA TRP A 76 -16.11 8.33 -6.62
C TRP A 76 -14.87 9.23 -6.66
N ARG A 77 -14.32 9.50 -7.85
CA ARG A 77 -13.19 10.44 -8.02
C ARG A 77 -13.53 11.82 -7.46
N ARG A 78 -14.71 12.35 -7.78
CA ARG A 78 -15.17 13.66 -7.31
C ARG A 78 -15.31 13.70 -5.79
N GLN A 79 -15.89 12.66 -5.19
CA GLN A 79 -16.02 12.53 -3.74
C GLN A 79 -14.65 12.48 -3.06
N MET A 80 -13.71 11.70 -3.60
CA MET A 80 -12.34 11.62 -3.07
C MET A 80 -11.63 12.97 -3.12
N ILE A 81 -11.70 13.69 -4.25
CA ILE A 81 -11.08 15.03 -4.38
C ILE A 81 -11.74 16.02 -3.41
N CYS A 82 -13.07 15.99 -3.28
CA CYS A 82 -13.80 16.85 -2.34
C CYS A 82 -13.35 16.60 -0.89
N GLU A 83 -13.27 15.32 -0.49
CA GLU A 83 -12.80 14.93 0.83
C GLU A 83 -11.36 15.36 1.10
N LEU A 84 -10.45 15.22 0.11
CA LEU A 84 -9.07 15.67 0.21
C LEU A 84 -8.92 17.20 0.28
N GLY A 85 -9.98 17.96 -0.05
CA GLY A 85 -10.08 19.40 0.17
C GLY A 85 -10.40 19.79 1.63
N GLU A 86 -10.81 18.85 2.47
CA GLU A 86 -11.19 19.14 3.86
C GLU A 86 -9.99 19.58 4.73
N SER A 87 -10.28 20.32 5.80
CA SER A 87 -9.27 20.88 6.71
C SER A 87 -8.31 19.84 7.30
N ARG A 88 -8.75 18.59 7.45
CA ARG A 88 -7.88 17.48 7.90
C ARG A 88 -6.76 17.16 6.91
N PHE A 89 -6.88 17.52 5.65
CA PHE A 89 -5.82 17.39 4.64
C PHE A 89 -5.16 18.72 4.28
N THR A 90 -5.84 19.84 4.53
CA THR A 90 -5.38 21.15 4.05
C THR A 90 -4.78 22.08 5.09
N LYS A 91 -5.03 21.87 6.38
CA LYS A 91 -4.47 22.73 7.43
C LYS A 91 -2.94 22.65 7.49
N SER A 92 -2.32 23.81 7.75
CA SER A 92 -0.88 23.93 8.00
C SER A 92 -0.47 23.15 9.26
N ARG A 93 0.75 22.60 9.24
CA ARG A 93 1.31 21.74 10.28
C ARG A 93 2.81 22.02 10.43
N PRO A 94 3.39 21.74 11.60
CA PRO A 94 4.85 21.72 11.74
C PRO A 94 5.46 20.58 10.89
N PRO A 95 6.77 20.64 10.63
CA PRO A 95 7.52 19.54 10.02
C PRO A 95 7.23 18.19 10.69
N ARG A 96 7.24 17.12 9.89
CA ARG A 96 7.01 15.76 10.38
C ARG A 96 8.15 15.32 11.29
N VAL A 97 7.81 14.69 12.42
CA VAL A 97 8.75 13.89 13.21
C VAL A 97 8.78 12.48 12.62
N LEU A 98 9.92 12.07 12.08
CA LEU A 98 10.10 10.81 11.37
C LEU A 98 11.19 9.96 12.04
N PRO A 99 11.11 8.62 12.00
CA PRO A 99 12.14 7.73 12.52
C PRO A 99 13.31 7.56 11.54
N ILE A 100 13.70 8.65 10.87
CA ILE A 100 14.81 8.73 9.93
C ILE A 100 15.30 10.18 9.90
N GLU A 101 16.61 10.37 9.79
CA GLU A 101 17.19 11.70 9.66
C GLU A 101 16.81 12.33 8.31
N ARG A 102 16.60 13.65 8.31
CA ARG A 102 16.17 14.39 7.10
C ARG A 102 17.13 14.19 5.93
N HIS A 103 18.43 14.09 6.19
CA HIS A 103 19.44 13.90 5.13
C HIS A 103 19.41 12.49 4.52
N ASP A 104 18.89 11.50 5.24
CA ASP A 104 18.74 10.12 4.77
C ASP A 104 17.43 9.89 4.00
N ILE A 105 16.52 10.87 3.95
CA ILE A 105 15.30 10.77 3.14
C ILE A 105 15.67 10.70 1.65
N ALA A 106 15.07 9.72 0.96
CA ALA A 106 15.43 9.24 -0.38
C ALA A 106 15.55 10.31 -1.48
N ASP A 107 14.72 11.36 -1.45
CA ASP A 107 14.74 12.41 -2.47
C ASP A 107 14.35 13.79 -1.92
N ASP A 108 14.68 14.85 -2.66
CA ASP A 108 14.43 16.24 -2.25
C ASP A 108 12.94 16.61 -2.18
N TRP A 109 12.11 15.97 -3.01
CA TRP A 109 10.66 16.17 -2.97
C TRP A 109 10.10 15.63 -1.65
N LEU A 110 10.52 14.43 -1.23
CA LEU A 110 10.12 13.81 0.03
C LEU A 110 10.63 14.59 1.25
N ARG A 111 11.84 15.15 1.18
CA ARG A 111 12.38 16.06 2.22
C ARG A 111 11.50 17.30 2.36
N THR A 112 11.17 17.93 1.24
CA THR A 112 10.30 19.11 1.21
C THR A 112 8.90 18.77 1.72
N TRP A 113 8.32 17.64 1.30
CA TRP A 113 7.03 17.17 1.78
C TRP A 113 7.06 16.94 3.31
N ALA A 114 8.11 16.33 3.84
CA ALA A 114 8.28 16.12 5.28
C ALA A 114 8.30 17.45 6.05
N ASP A 115 8.95 18.48 5.51
CA ASP A 115 9.01 19.82 6.11
C ASP A 115 7.63 20.50 6.17
N THR A 116 6.67 20.14 5.30
CA THR A 116 5.32 20.73 5.30
C THR A 116 4.37 20.16 6.35
N GLY A 117 4.70 19.00 6.95
CA GLY A 117 3.77 18.30 7.83
C GLY A 117 2.56 17.67 7.14
N ALA A 118 2.48 17.70 5.79
CA ALA A 118 1.30 17.28 5.05
C ALA A 118 0.98 15.78 5.25
N PRO A 119 -0.30 15.36 5.28
CA PRO A 119 -0.68 13.96 5.38
C PRO A 119 -0.18 13.09 4.22
N ALA A 120 -0.12 11.78 4.48
CA ALA A 120 0.09 10.77 3.44
C ALA A 120 -1.18 9.92 3.26
N ILE A 121 -1.39 9.42 2.05
CA ILE A 121 -2.48 8.53 1.65
C ILE A 121 -1.87 7.19 1.26
N ARG A 122 -2.08 6.17 2.09
CA ARG A 122 -1.82 4.77 1.74
C ARG A 122 -2.95 4.26 0.87
N ILE A 123 -2.64 3.98 -0.37
CA ILE A 123 -3.55 3.32 -1.30
C ILE A 123 -3.42 1.81 -1.06
N HIS A 124 -4.52 1.22 -0.57
CA HIS A 124 -4.69 -0.18 -0.21
C HIS A 124 -3.91 -0.62 1.04
N ASP A 125 -4.67 -0.79 2.13
CA ASP A 125 -4.28 -1.69 3.22
C ASP A 125 -4.78 -3.13 2.95
N ALA A 126 -5.81 -3.22 2.10
CA ALA A 126 -6.38 -4.43 1.52
C ALA A 126 -6.79 -4.15 0.06
N GLY A 127 -6.73 -5.19 -0.78
CA GLY A 127 -6.90 -5.06 -2.23
C GLY A 127 -5.60 -4.70 -2.94
N ASP A 128 -5.68 -4.50 -4.25
CA ASP A 128 -4.61 -4.00 -5.12
C ASP A 128 -5.20 -3.24 -6.32
N PHE A 129 -4.37 -2.75 -7.24
CA PHE A 129 -4.80 -2.12 -8.49
C PHE A 129 -5.40 -3.13 -9.46
N PHE A 130 -6.72 -3.35 -9.36
CA PHE A 130 -7.37 -4.42 -10.13
C PHE A 130 -7.69 -4.10 -11.60
N ALA A 131 -7.46 -2.86 -12.06
CA ALA A 131 -7.68 -2.44 -13.44
C ALA A 131 -6.89 -1.17 -13.79
N ASP A 132 -6.47 -1.02 -15.05
CA ASP A 132 -5.70 0.14 -15.52
C ASP A 132 -6.43 1.46 -15.25
N TRP A 133 -7.74 1.52 -15.54
CA TRP A 133 -8.55 2.71 -15.29
C TRP A 133 -8.58 3.10 -13.80
N TYR A 134 -8.49 2.12 -12.89
CA TYR A 134 -8.50 2.39 -11.46
C TYR A 134 -7.17 3.00 -10.99
N LEU A 135 -6.04 2.49 -11.53
CA LEU A 135 -4.74 3.15 -11.34
C LEU A 135 -4.77 4.58 -11.89
N HIS A 136 -5.24 4.79 -13.12
CA HIS A 136 -5.26 6.12 -13.73
C HIS A 136 -6.09 7.13 -12.94
N ILE A 137 -7.24 6.72 -12.36
CA ILE A 137 -8.01 7.62 -11.48
C ILE A 137 -7.21 7.97 -10.21
N TRP A 138 -6.48 7.04 -9.61
CA TRP A 138 -5.59 7.33 -8.49
C TRP A 138 -4.49 8.33 -8.85
N LEU A 139 -3.89 8.20 -10.03
CA LEU A 139 -2.90 9.16 -10.53
C LEU A 139 -3.51 10.54 -10.72
N ASP A 140 -4.73 10.62 -11.25
CA ASP A 140 -5.47 11.88 -11.40
C ASP A 140 -5.81 12.53 -10.05
N ILE A 141 -6.22 11.73 -9.06
CA ILE A 141 -6.45 12.20 -7.69
C ILE A 141 -5.15 12.75 -7.09
N ALA A 142 -4.03 12.05 -7.29
CA ALA A 142 -2.72 12.49 -6.80
C ALA A 142 -2.30 13.82 -7.45
N ARG A 143 -2.44 13.95 -8.77
CA ARG A 143 -2.16 15.21 -9.51
C ARG A 143 -3.01 16.38 -9.01
N ALA A 144 -4.28 16.14 -8.70
CA ALA A 144 -5.18 17.16 -8.16
C ALA A 144 -4.82 17.60 -6.73
N ASN A 145 -3.99 16.84 -6.02
CA ASN A 145 -3.63 17.07 -4.61
C ASN A 145 -2.10 17.06 -4.40
N PRO A 146 -1.34 17.94 -5.06
CA PRO A 146 0.13 17.83 -5.16
C PRO A 146 0.88 18.00 -3.82
N ARG A 147 0.22 18.53 -2.79
CA ARG A 147 0.78 18.68 -1.44
C ARG A 147 0.77 17.38 -0.62
N LEU A 148 -0.10 16.43 -0.96
CA LEU A 148 -0.23 15.16 -0.24
C LEU A 148 0.68 14.10 -0.86
N LEU A 149 1.28 13.25 -0.04
CA LEU A 149 1.99 12.05 -0.51
C LEU A 149 0.99 10.91 -0.69
N PHE A 150 0.97 10.26 -1.85
CA PHE A 150 0.25 9.03 -2.13
C PHE A 150 1.26 7.90 -2.26
N TYR A 151 0.99 6.75 -1.63
CA TYR A 151 1.85 5.59 -1.81
C TYR A 151 1.11 4.27 -1.76
N ALA A 152 1.66 3.26 -2.45
CA ALA A 152 1.07 1.93 -2.55
C ALA A 152 2.12 0.82 -2.56
N TYR A 153 1.85 -0.26 -1.82
CA TYR A 153 2.47 -1.57 -2.05
C TYR A 153 1.64 -2.30 -3.10
N THR A 154 2.26 -2.83 -4.15
CA THR A 154 1.50 -3.48 -5.22
C THR A 154 2.20 -4.70 -5.80
N LYS A 155 1.41 -5.66 -6.28
CA LYS A 155 1.86 -6.80 -7.08
C LYS A 155 1.65 -6.59 -8.58
N GLU A 156 1.04 -5.47 -8.97
CA GLU A 156 0.71 -5.12 -10.36
C GLU A 156 1.86 -4.37 -11.02
N ILE A 157 3.03 -5.02 -11.07
CA ILE A 157 4.30 -4.40 -11.50
C ILE A 157 4.23 -3.93 -12.95
N THR A 158 3.70 -4.75 -13.85
CA THR A 158 3.52 -4.40 -15.27
C THR A 158 2.65 -3.15 -15.42
N MET A 159 1.57 -3.06 -14.64
CA MET A 159 0.62 -1.94 -14.69
C MET A 159 1.28 -0.63 -14.23
N LEU A 160 2.07 -0.66 -13.15
CA LEU A 160 2.74 0.54 -12.66
C LEU A 160 3.93 0.96 -13.54
N ARG A 161 4.66 -0.01 -14.10
CA ARG A 161 5.80 0.26 -15.00
C ARG A 161 5.39 0.82 -16.36
N SER A 162 4.15 0.55 -16.82
CA SER A 162 3.66 1.09 -18.09
C SER A 162 3.29 2.58 -18.01
N VAL A 163 3.19 3.15 -16.80
CA VAL A 163 2.89 4.57 -16.59
C VAL A 163 4.14 5.41 -16.86
N THR A 164 4.12 6.24 -17.90
CA THR A 164 5.25 7.09 -18.31
C THR A 164 5.31 8.44 -17.60
N ASP A 165 4.18 8.93 -17.09
CA ASP A 165 4.05 10.24 -16.42
C ASP A 165 3.50 10.05 -15.00
N LEU A 166 4.33 9.50 -14.11
CA LEU A 166 3.97 9.30 -12.71
C LEU A 166 4.13 10.63 -11.94
N PRO A 167 3.10 11.14 -11.24
CA PRO A 167 3.21 12.40 -10.53
C PRO A 167 4.20 12.31 -9.38
N GLN A 168 4.97 13.39 -9.14
CA GLN A 168 6.01 13.44 -8.11
C GLN A 168 5.51 13.20 -6.68
N ASN A 169 4.22 13.25 -6.43
CA ASN A 169 3.63 12.98 -5.13
C ASN A 169 3.03 11.57 -5.01
N PHE A 170 3.19 10.72 -6.04
CA PHE A 170 2.80 9.32 -6.02
C PHE A 170 4.06 8.44 -5.97
N ARG A 171 4.13 7.55 -4.99
CA ARG A 171 5.21 6.59 -4.80
C ARG A 171 4.64 5.18 -4.80
N TRP A 172 5.42 4.22 -5.26
CA TRP A 172 5.03 2.83 -5.15
C TRP A 172 6.25 1.96 -4.95
N LEU A 173 6.03 0.78 -4.41
CA LEU A 173 7.01 -0.27 -4.34
C LEU A 173 6.37 -1.62 -4.69
N ALA A 174 7.15 -2.47 -5.36
CA ALA A 174 6.73 -3.82 -5.62
C ALA A 174 6.62 -4.60 -4.29
N SER A 175 5.57 -5.35 -4.09
CA SER A 175 5.41 -6.22 -2.93
C SER A 175 5.56 -7.66 -3.36
N THR A 176 6.58 -8.35 -2.88
CA THR A 176 6.85 -9.76 -3.20
C THR A 176 5.70 -10.68 -2.79
N GLY A 177 5.73 -11.92 -3.30
CA GLY A 177 4.69 -12.91 -3.12
C GLY A 177 3.54 -12.80 -4.13
N GLY A 178 3.80 -12.14 -5.26
CA GLY A 178 2.90 -12.00 -6.39
C GLY A 178 3.28 -12.91 -7.57
N THR A 179 2.41 -13.00 -8.57
CA THR A 179 2.69 -13.73 -9.81
C THR A 179 3.73 -13.04 -10.70
N GLN A 180 3.96 -11.75 -10.47
CA GLN A 180 4.87 -10.91 -11.22
C GLN A 180 6.25 -10.73 -10.55
N ASP A 181 6.58 -11.50 -9.50
CA ASP A 181 7.85 -11.36 -8.76
C ASP A 181 9.10 -11.44 -9.66
N HIS A 182 9.03 -12.19 -10.77
CA HIS A 182 10.09 -12.29 -11.76
C HIS A 182 10.43 -10.96 -12.47
N LEU A 183 9.55 -9.96 -12.38
CA LEU A 183 9.78 -8.61 -12.92
C LEU A 183 10.51 -7.69 -11.93
N ILE A 184 10.62 -8.06 -10.65
CA ILE A 184 11.28 -7.24 -9.63
C ILE A 184 12.80 -7.30 -9.86
N THR A 185 13.38 -6.16 -10.22
CA THR A 185 14.82 -5.97 -10.43
C THR A 185 15.44 -5.26 -9.22
N ASP A 186 16.77 -5.32 -9.07
CA ASP A 186 17.46 -4.75 -7.89
C ASP A 186 17.32 -3.22 -7.75
N ASP A 187 17.18 -2.52 -8.87
CA ASP A 187 16.94 -1.09 -8.96
C ASP A 187 15.48 -0.71 -8.68
N GLN A 188 14.55 -1.68 -8.71
CA GLN A 188 13.16 -1.47 -8.34
C GLN A 188 13.02 -1.49 -6.83
N ARG A 189 12.49 -0.40 -6.26
CA ARG A 189 12.06 -0.40 -4.86
C ARG A 189 11.03 -1.48 -4.62
N HIS A 190 11.27 -2.33 -3.63
CA HIS A 190 10.42 -3.46 -3.29
C HIS A 190 10.41 -3.77 -1.80
N ALA A 191 9.35 -4.46 -1.37
CA ALA A 191 9.20 -4.98 -0.03
C ALA A 191 9.03 -6.49 0.00
N ASP A 192 9.69 -7.14 0.96
CA ASP A 192 9.51 -8.56 1.29
C ASP A 192 9.17 -8.74 2.77
N VAL A 193 8.51 -9.84 3.09
CA VAL A 193 8.06 -10.18 4.44
C VAL A 193 9.00 -11.21 5.04
N PHE A 194 9.66 -10.83 6.13
CA PHE A 194 10.69 -11.63 6.79
C PHE A 194 10.18 -12.27 8.07
N PRO A 195 10.60 -13.51 8.39
CA PRO A 195 10.21 -14.17 9.63
C PRO A 195 10.73 -13.46 10.88
N THR A 196 11.90 -12.80 10.79
CA THR A 196 12.53 -12.05 11.89
C THR A 196 13.32 -10.84 11.37
N ASP A 197 13.60 -9.88 12.25
CA ASP A 197 14.43 -8.70 11.94
C ASP A 197 15.88 -9.09 11.63
N GLU A 198 16.41 -10.15 12.24
CA GLU A 198 17.74 -10.67 11.95
C GLU A 198 17.83 -11.21 10.53
N ALA A 199 16.81 -11.95 10.07
CA ALA A 199 16.76 -12.49 8.71
C ALA A 199 16.66 -11.36 7.66
N LEU A 200 15.87 -10.33 7.96
CA LEU A 200 15.75 -9.11 7.18
C LEU A 200 17.11 -8.41 7.02
N THR A 201 17.79 -8.17 8.14
CA THR A 201 19.09 -7.49 8.15
C THR A 201 20.15 -8.32 7.42
N ALA A 202 20.18 -9.64 7.64
CA ALA A 202 21.09 -10.55 6.96
C ALA A 202 20.88 -10.59 5.43
N ALA A 203 19.66 -10.34 4.95
CA ALA A 203 19.34 -10.25 3.53
C ALA A 203 19.64 -8.87 2.91
N GLY A 204 20.13 -7.91 3.70
CA GLY A 204 20.44 -6.55 3.24
C GLY A 204 19.22 -5.66 3.07
N TYR A 205 18.12 -5.96 3.77
CA TYR A 205 16.93 -5.11 3.79
C TYR A 205 16.99 -4.13 4.96
N THR A 206 16.22 -3.04 4.88
CA THR A 206 16.04 -2.11 6.00
C THR A 206 14.59 -2.15 6.47
N SER A 207 14.38 -2.29 7.78
CA SER A 207 13.06 -2.48 8.35
C SER A 207 12.23 -1.19 8.29
N GLN A 208 10.95 -1.35 7.96
CA GLN A 208 9.96 -0.27 7.98
C GLN A 208 9.08 -0.25 9.24
N ASP A 209 9.34 -1.12 10.21
CA ASP A 209 8.48 -1.35 11.39
C ASP A 209 8.17 -0.07 12.18
N ALA A 210 9.13 0.85 12.29
CA ALA A 210 8.96 2.09 13.05
C ALA A 210 7.95 3.08 12.42
N SER A 211 7.69 2.98 11.12
CA SER A 211 6.66 3.76 10.43
C SER A 211 6.45 3.24 9.02
N ASP A 212 5.19 3.07 8.62
CA ASP A 212 4.85 2.66 7.25
C ASP A 212 5.36 3.63 6.15
N LEU A 213 5.67 4.88 6.51
CA LEU A 213 6.29 5.83 5.60
C LEU A 213 7.73 5.45 5.19
N LEU A 214 8.44 4.66 6.01
CA LEU A 214 9.80 4.25 5.71
C LEU A 214 9.91 3.46 4.41
N CYS A 215 8.82 2.82 3.96
CA CYS A 215 8.80 2.11 2.67
C CYS A 215 9.16 3.01 1.49
N VAL A 216 8.84 4.30 1.54
CA VAL A 216 9.15 5.29 0.49
C VAL A 216 10.21 6.29 0.90
N LEU A 217 10.42 6.51 2.20
CA LEU A 217 11.39 7.48 2.71
C LEU A 217 12.83 6.96 2.79
N LEU A 218 13.02 5.66 3.03
CA LEU A 218 14.37 5.09 3.15
C LEU A 218 15.15 5.23 1.83
N PRO A 219 16.45 5.53 1.87
CA PRO A 219 17.26 5.75 0.66
C PRO A 219 17.61 4.44 -0.08
N THR A 220 17.27 3.28 0.51
CA THR A 220 17.43 1.96 -0.11
C THR A 220 16.22 1.57 -0.95
N THR A 221 16.42 0.69 -1.93
CA THR A 221 15.34 0.02 -2.68
C THR A 221 14.78 -1.20 -1.95
N ARG A 222 15.45 -1.72 -0.90
CA ARG A 222 15.11 -2.99 -0.23
C ARG A 222 14.44 -2.75 1.12
N ILE A 223 13.11 -2.88 1.16
CA ILE A 223 12.28 -2.59 2.33
C ILE A 223 11.82 -3.87 3.01
N GLY A 224 12.20 -4.06 4.26
CA GLY A 224 11.86 -5.26 5.00
C GLY A 224 10.62 -5.05 5.87
N ILE A 225 9.70 -6.02 5.84
CA ILE A 225 8.51 -6.06 6.68
C ILE A 225 8.62 -7.24 7.64
N PRO A 226 8.67 -7.03 8.96
CA PRO A 226 8.61 -8.13 9.91
C PRO A 226 7.25 -8.84 9.82
N ALA A 227 7.26 -10.18 9.80
CA ALA A 227 6.05 -10.95 9.71
C ALA A 227 5.18 -10.79 10.97
N ASN A 228 3.89 -10.52 10.78
CA ASN A 228 2.93 -10.58 11.88
C ASN A 228 2.93 -11.99 12.49
N ARG A 229 2.92 -12.07 13.83
CA ARG A 229 2.98 -13.32 14.60
C ARG A 229 1.65 -14.08 14.59
N ILE A 230 1.19 -14.47 13.40
CA ILE A 230 -0.01 -15.27 13.17
C ILE A 230 0.41 -16.74 13.04
N LYS A 231 0.03 -17.57 14.02
CA LYS A 231 0.53 -18.96 14.17
C LYS A 231 0.49 -19.80 12.89
N HIS A 232 -0.62 -19.79 12.15
CA HIS A 232 -0.73 -20.57 10.91
C HIS A 232 0.10 -19.99 9.76
N PHE A 233 0.33 -18.67 9.73
CA PHE A 233 1.23 -18.04 8.76
C PHE A 233 2.69 -18.30 9.09
N THR A 234 3.10 -18.18 10.35
CA THR A 234 4.46 -18.53 10.78
C THR A 234 4.80 -19.97 10.40
N ARG A 235 3.88 -20.92 10.65
CA ARG A 235 4.05 -22.32 10.23
C ARG A 235 4.18 -22.49 8.71
N ARG A 236 3.36 -21.77 7.93
CA ARG A 236 3.38 -21.86 6.46
C ARG A 236 4.62 -21.22 5.86
N MET A 237 5.08 -20.12 6.44
CA MET A 237 6.34 -19.48 6.08
C MET A 237 7.52 -20.42 6.35
N ALA A 238 7.49 -21.16 7.46
CA ALA A 238 8.51 -22.15 7.80
C ALA A 238 9.94 -21.57 7.75
N GLY A 239 10.11 -20.35 8.26
CA GLY A 239 11.39 -19.64 8.26
C GLY A 239 11.78 -18.98 6.93
N ARG A 240 10.92 -19.05 5.91
CA ARG A 240 11.15 -18.43 4.59
C ARG A 240 10.43 -17.10 4.44
N THR A 241 10.92 -16.25 3.54
CA THR A 241 10.27 -15.00 3.14
C THR A 241 9.11 -15.26 2.16
N PHE A 242 8.31 -14.22 1.88
CA PHE A 242 7.25 -14.35 0.86
C PHE A 242 7.85 -14.59 -0.53
N SER A 243 8.93 -13.89 -0.90
CA SER A 243 9.60 -14.11 -2.20
C SER A 243 10.19 -15.52 -2.33
N GLU A 244 10.78 -16.06 -1.25
CA GLU A 244 11.31 -17.42 -1.25
C GLU A 244 10.21 -18.46 -1.47
N ILE A 245 9.07 -18.33 -0.78
CA ILE A 245 7.95 -19.26 -0.95
C ILE A 245 7.36 -19.11 -2.36
N GLN A 246 7.23 -17.88 -2.87
CA GLN A 246 6.72 -17.64 -4.22
C GLN A 246 7.58 -18.32 -5.29
N ARG A 247 8.92 -18.22 -5.19
CA ARG A 247 9.83 -18.90 -6.12
C ARG A 247 9.61 -20.40 -6.15
N THR A 248 9.34 -21.02 -4.99
CA THR A 248 9.10 -22.48 -4.92
C THR A 248 7.77 -22.95 -5.54
N LEU A 249 6.83 -22.04 -5.83
CA LEU A 249 5.57 -22.39 -6.51
C LEU A 249 5.71 -22.50 -8.04
N HIS A 250 6.81 -22.00 -8.61
CA HIS A 250 7.08 -21.96 -10.04
C HIS A 250 8.22 -22.91 -10.48
N THR A 251 8.81 -23.64 -9.55
CA THR A 251 9.70 -24.80 -9.76
C THR A 251 8.91 -26.09 -9.65
#